data_AF-A0A2X3DEJ8-F1
#
_entry.id   AF-A0A2X3DEJ8-F1
#
_cell.length_a   1.000
_cell.length_b   1.000
_cell.length_c   1.000
_cell.angle_alpha   90.00
_cell.angle_beta   90.00
_cell.angle_gamma   90.00
#
_symmetry.space_group_name_H-M   'P 1'
#
loop_
_entity.id
_entity.type
_entity.pdbx_description
1 polymer ?
#
loop_
_entity_poly.entity_id
_entity_poly.type
_entity_poly.pdbx_seq_one_letter_code
_entity_poly.pdbx_strand_id
1 'polypeptide(L)'
;MRTRLTHSLEVQQVGRYIAKEVLSRLKELRLLEEYGLEELTGPFESVVEMACLMHDIGNPPFGHFGEAAINDWFRQRLAPGDALGQPLTDDRCEVQALRLHDGETSLNALRRKVRQDLCSFEGNAQGIRLVHTLMRMNLTWAQVGCILKYTRPAWWSEETPASHSYLMKKPGYYLAEEEYVARLRKELDLAPYNRFPLTWIMEAADDISYCVADLEDAVEKRIFSAEQLYQHLYDAWAVMKKARYFRR
;
A
#
# COMPACT_ATOMS: atom_id res chain seq x y z
N MET A 1 21.83 -10.39 -5.03
CA MET A 1 21.14 -9.93 -3.80
C MET A 1 20.68 -8.50 -3.97
N ARG A 2 19.37 -8.33 -4.18
CA ARG A 2 18.75 -7.02 -4.32
C ARG A 2 18.67 -6.28 -2.98
N THR A 3 18.91 -4.98 -3.04
CA THR A 3 18.44 -4.03 -2.03
C THR A 3 17.07 -3.47 -2.46
N ARG A 4 16.36 -2.77 -1.56
CA ARG A 4 15.10 -2.08 -1.91
C ARG A 4 15.25 -1.12 -3.10
N LEU A 5 16.39 -0.45 -3.22
CA LEU A 5 16.64 0.47 -4.34
C LEU A 5 16.77 -0.28 -5.66
N THR A 6 17.57 -1.35 -5.71
CA THR A 6 17.74 -2.13 -6.95
C THR A 6 16.44 -2.84 -7.35
N HIS A 7 15.66 -3.35 -6.38
CA HIS A 7 14.31 -3.84 -6.63
C HIS A 7 13.43 -2.76 -7.25
N SER A 8 13.36 -1.57 -6.64
CA SER A 8 12.53 -0.47 -7.13
C SER A 8 12.91 0.00 -8.55
N LEU A 9 14.19 -0.12 -8.95
CA LEU A 9 14.63 0.14 -10.32
C LEU A 9 14.14 -0.94 -11.31
N GLU A 10 14.12 -2.21 -10.90
CA GLU A 10 13.52 -3.30 -11.69
C GLU A 10 12.00 -3.09 -11.84
N VAL A 11 11.30 -2.76 -10.74
CA VAL A 11 9.86 -2.41 -10.74
C VAL A 11 9.59 -1.21 -11.66
N GLN A 12 10.45 -0.19 -11.64
CA GLN A 12 10.34 0.97 -12.53
C GLN A 12 10.38 0.57 -14.00
N GLN A 13 11.31 -0.30 -14.39
CA GLN A 13 11.42 -0.75 -15.78
C GLN A 13 10.20 -1.59 -16.21
N VAL A 14 9.66 -2.43 -15.34
CA VAL A 14 8.42 -3.19 -15.62
C VAL A 14 7.23 -2.24 -15.71
N GLY A 15 7.09 -1.27 -14.81
CA GLY A 15 6.03 -0.27 -14.83
C GLY A 15 6.06 0.56 -16.11
N ARG A 16 7.26 0.98 -16.55
CA ARG A 16 7.48 1.63 -17.84
C ARG A 16 6.97 0.79 -19.00
N TYR A 17 7.30 -0.50 -19.01
CA TYR A 17 6.90 -1.41 -20.07
C TYR A 17 5.37 -1.56 -20.13
N ILE A 18 4.72 -1.79 -18.99
CA ILE A 18 3.25 -1.92 -18.93
C ILE A 18 2.58 -0.60 -19.37
N ALA A 19 3.08 0.55 -18.91
CA ALA A 19 2.53 1.86 -19.30
C ALA A 19 2.61 2.07 -20.82
N LYS A 20 3.76 1.75 -21.43
CA LYS A 20 3.92 1.82 -22.89
C LYS A 20 3.00 0.88 -23.64
N GLU A 21 2.81 -0.35 -23.16
CA GLU A 21 1.91 -1.32 -23.80
C GLU A 21 0.46 -0.85 -23.72
N VAL A 22 0.03 -0.31 -22.57
CA VAL A 22 -1.31 0.29 -22.41
C VAL A 22 -1.51 1.44 -23.41
N LEU A 23 -0.58 2.38 -23.49
CA LEU A 23 -0.66 3.52 -24.41
C LEU A 23 -0.62 3.07 -25.88
N SER A 24 0.22 2.10 -26.24
CA SER A 24 0.27 1.52 -27.59
C SER A 24 -1.06 0.89 -27.97
N ARG A 25 -1.64 0.10 -27.07
CA ARG A 25 -2.94 -0.55 -27.30
C ARG A 25 -4.06 0.47 -27.45
N LEU A 26 -4.10 1.50 -26.61
CA LEU A 26 -5.09 2.57 -26.72
C LEU A 26 -4.94 3.35 -28.04
N LYS A 27 -3.70 3.53 -28.52
CA LYS A 27 -3.44 4.14 -29.83
C LYS A 27 -3.97 3.29 -30.98
N GLU A 28 -3.72 1.99 -30.96
CA GLU A 28 -4.23 1.04 -31.96
C GLU A 28 -5.76 1.02 -32.00
N LEU A 29 -6.39 1.10 -30.82
CA LEU A 29 -7.84 1.17 -30.68
C LEU A 29 -8.43 2.57 -30.97
N ARG A 30 -7.59 3.58 -31.25
CA ARG A 30 -7.98 4.99 -31.43
C ARG A 30 -8.71 5.61 -30.23
N LEU A 31 -8.37 5.16 -29.03
CA LEU A 31 -8.97 5.60 -27.76
C LEU A 31 -8.14 6.67 -27.02
N LEU A 32 -6.94 7.02 -27.52
CA LEU A 32 -6.09 8.00 -26.84
C LEU A 32 -6.73 9.40 -26.76
N GLU A 33 -7.30 9.88 -27.88
CA GLU A 33 -7.99 11.16 -27.93
C GLU A 33 -9.27 11.12 -27.08
N GLU A 34 -10.07 10.05 -27.22
CA GLU A 34 -11.32 9.85 -26.47
C GLU A 34 -11.09 9.89 -24.94
N TYR A 35 -10.00 9.30 -24.47
CA TYR A 35 -9.63 9.32 -23.05
C TYR A 35 -8.78 10.53 -22.63
N GLY A 36 -8.55 11.49 -23.54
CA GLY A 36 -7.77 12.70 -23.25
C GLY A 36 -6.29 12.44 -22.95
N LEU A 37 -5.74 11.32 -23.41
CA LEU A 37 -4.37 10.90 -23.12
C LEU A 37 -3.35 11.30 -24.20
N GLU A 38 -3.78 11.83 -25.35
CA GLU A 38 -2.91 12.12 -26.49
C GLU A 38 -1.75 13.07 -26.11
N GLU A 39 -2.05 14.15 -25.40
CA GLU A 39 -1.04 15.10 -24.89
C GLU A 39 -0.43 14.69 -23.54
N LEU A 40 -0.95 13.63 -22.91
CA LEU A 40 -0.54 13.16 -21.57
C LEU A 40 0.26 11.85 -21.59
N THR A 41 0.65 11.35 -22.76
CA THR A 41 1.44 10.11 -22.89
C THR A 41 2.75 10.15 -22.09
N GLY A 42 3.50 11.26 -22.15
CA GLY A 42 4.72 11.46 -21.38
C GLY A 42 4.49 11.48 -19.86
N PRO A 43 3.61 12.35 -19.34
CA PRO A 43 3.22 12.35 -17.92
C PRO A 43 2.68 11.00 -17.43
N PHE A 44 1.90 10.28 -18.23
CA PHE A 44 1.37 8.96 -17.88
C PHE A 44 2.50 7.96 -17.61
N GLU A 45 3.46 7.84 -18.53
CA GLU A 45 4.63 6.96 -18.37
C GLU A 45 5.47 7.40 -17.15
N SER A 46 5.75 8.69 -17.04
CA SER A 46 6.61 9.24 -15.99
C SER A 46 6.01 9.06 -14.59
N VAL A 47 4.71 9.28 -14.41
CA VAL A 47 4.04 9.10 -13.11
C VAL A 47 4.13 7.64 -12.65
N VAL A 48 3.92 6.69 -13.56
CA VAL A 48 4.08 5.26 -13.27
C VAL A 48 5.52 4.95 -12.88
N GLU A 49 6.50 5.35 -13.70
CA GLU A 49 7.92 5.09 -13.44
C GLU A 49 8.38 5.64 -12.08
N MET A 50 7.93 6.84 -11.72
CA MET A 50 8.31 7.47 -10.45
C MET A 50 7.55 6.86 -9.28
N ALA A 51 6.30 6.45 -9.46
CA ALA A 51 5.56 5.75 -8.42
C ALA A 51 6.18 4.37 -8.12
N CYS A 52 6.61 3.65 -9.15
CA CYS A 52 7.38 2.41 -9.00
C CYS A 52 8.67 2.62 -8.21
N LEU A 53 9.37 3.73 -8.41
CA LEU A 53 10.58 4.02 -7.63
C LEU A 53 10.27 4.34 -6.15
N MET A 54 9.12 4.96 -5.89
CA MET A 54 8.74 5.43 -4.55
C MET A 54 7.90 4.43 -3.75
N HIS A 55 7.41 3.33 -4.34
CA HIS A 55 6.44 2.43 -3.69
C HIS A 55 6.90 1.93 -2.31
N ASP A 56 8.22 1.77 -2.16
CA ASP A 56 8.83 1.22 -0.96
C ASP A 56 9.48 2.27 -0.03
N ILE A 57 9.35 3.57 -0.34
CA ILE A 57 10.08 4.66 0.33
C ILE A 57 9.73 4.81 1.82
N GLY A 58 8.51 4.42 2.22
CA GLY A 58 8.02 4.56 3.59
C GLY A 58 8.30 3.35 4.48
N ASN A 59 8.91 2.28 3.95
CA ASN A 59 9.16 1.08 4.74
C ASN A 59 10.15 1.33 5.89
N PRO A 60 9.91 0.72 7.06
CA PRO A 60 10.82 0.84 8.18
C PRO A 60 12.05 -0.04 7.98
N PRO A 61 13.10 0.13 8.81
CA PRO A 61 14.16 -0.86 8.94
C PRO A 61 13.58 -2.27 9.16
N PHE A 62 14.19 -3.27 8.52
CA PHE A 62 13.73 -4.67 8.57
C PHE A 62 12.33 -4.94 7.99
N GLY A 63 11.72 -3.99 7.25
CA GLY A 63 10.46 -4.20 6.54
C GLY A 63 9.34 -4.66 7.45
N HIS A 64 8.64 -5.74 7.11
CA HIS A 64 7.50 -6.25 7.87
C HIS A 64 7.82 -6.57 9.34
N PHE A 65 9.05 -6.99 9.65
CA PHE A 65 9.45 -7.18 11.05
C PHE A 65 9.54 -5.85 11.81
N GLY A 66 9.98 -4.79 11.15
CA GLY A 66 9.96 -3.43 11.70
C GLY A 66 8.53 -2.93 11.92
N GLU A 67 7.63 -3.15 10.96
CA GLU A 67 6.21 -2.80 11.09
C GLU A 67 5.57 -3.53 12.28
N ALA A 68 5.81 -4.84 12.39
CA ALA A 68 5.31 -5.65 13.50
C ALA A 68 5.83 -5.15 14.85
N ALA A 69 7.14 -4.90 14.95
CA ALA A 69 7.75 -4.41 16.19
C ALA A 69 7.17 -3.07 16.65
N ILE A 70 6.99 -2.11 15.73
CA ILE A 70 6.38 -0.81 16.03
C ILE A 70 4.94 -1.01 16.51
N ASN A 71 4.14 -1.75 15.76
CA ASN A 71 2.73 -1.96 16.05
C ASN A 71 2.52 -2.69 17.38
N ASP A 72 3.28 -3.75 17.65
CA ASP A 72 3.16 -4.53 18.89
C ASP A 72 3.58 -3.70 20.10
N TRP A 73 4.65 -2.92 19.99
CA TRP A 73 5.08 -2.01 21.06
C TRP A 73 4.01 -0.97 21.39
N PHE A 74 3.41 -0.33 20.38
CA PHE A 74 2.32 0.63 20.62
C PHE A 74 1.05 -0.05 21.16
N ARG A 75 0.71 -1.25 20.69
CA ARG A 75 -0.46 -2.01 21.17
C ARG A 75 -0.37 -2.34 22.65
N GLN A 76 0.82 -2.71 23.14
CA GLN A 76 1.03 -3.00 24.56
C GLN A 76 0.78 -1.76 25.44
N ARG A 77 1.09 -0.56 24.94
CA ARG A 77 0.94 0.69 25.69
C ARG A 77 -0.43 1.35 25.55
N LEU A 78 -1.04 1.22 24.38
CA LEU A 78 -2.26 1.97 24.04
C LEU A 78 -3.52 1.11 24.09
N ALA A 79 -3.39 -0.22 24.08
CA ALA A 79 -4.49 -1.18 24.14
C ALA A 79 -5.70 -0.74 23.28
N PRO A 80 -5.54 -0.60 21.95
CA PRO A 80 -6.60 -0.05 21.09
C PRO A 80 -7.90 -0.88 21.13
N GLY A 81 -7.80 -2.18 21.44
CA GLY A 81 -8.96 -3.06 21.64
C GLY A 81 -9.89 -2.60 22.77
N ASP A 82 -9.36 -1.98 23.83
CA ASP A 82 -10.16 -1.48 24.96
C ASP A 82 -10.99 -0.25 24.57
N ALA A 83 -10.63 0.41 23.46
CA ALA A 83 -11.31 1.60 22.98
C ALA A 83 -12.48 1.29 22.02
N LEU A 84 -12.69 0.02 21.62
CA LEU A 84 -13.75 -0.36 20.66
C LEU A 84 -15.16 -0.18 21.24
N GLY A 85 -15.32 -0.28 22.56
CA GLY A 85 -16.60 -0.22 23.26
C GLY A 85 -16.86 1.08 24.02
N GLN A 86 -17.71 0.98 25.04
CA GLN A 86 -17.92 2.03 26.05
C GLN A 86 -16.65 2.20 26.92
N PRO A 87 -16.47 3.34 27.59
CA PRO A 87 -15.38 3.52 28.56
C PRO A 87 -15.33 2.37 29.57
N LEU A 88 -14.14 1.81 29.78
CA LEU A 88 -13.90 0.72 30.73
C LEU A 88 -13.32 1.28 32.02
N THR A 89 -13.73 0.71 33.16
CA THR A 89 -13.14 1.04 34.46
C THR A 89 -11.66 0.64 34.55
N ASP A 90 -11.27 -0.41 33.81
CA ASP A 90 -9.95 -1.01 33.74
C ASP A 90 -9.29 -0.84 32.36
N ASP A 91 -9.46 0.34 31.74
CA ASP A 91 -8.79 0.70 30.48
C ASP A 91 -7.26 0.57 30.61
N ARG A 92 -6.68 -0.39 29.86
CA ARG A 92 -5.28 -0.79 29.99
C ARG A 92 -4.29 0.20 29.37
N CYS A 93 -4.76 1.26 28.71
CA CYS A 93 -3.86 2.24 28.14
C CYS A 93 -3.02 2.95 29.21
N GLU A 94 -1.71 2.99 28.99
CA GLU A 94 -0.75 3.65 29.87
C GLU A 94 -0.85 5.18 29.81
N VAL A 95 -1.34 5.73 28.70
CA VAL A 95 -1.43 7.18 28.47
C VAL A 95 -2.76 7.71 29.01
N GLN A 96 -2.71 8.37 30.18
CA GLN A 96 -3.91 8.88 30.86
C GLN A 96 -4.81 9.74 29.95
N ALA A 97 -4.23 10.64 29.16
CA ALA A 97 -4.98 11.51 28.25
C ALA A 97 -5.76 10.76 27.15
N LEU A 98 -5.32 9.54 26.82
CA LEU A 98 -5.96 8.69 25.82
C LEU A 98 -6.95 7.70 26.42
N ARG A 99 -7.13 7.63 27.75
CA ARG A 99 -8.17 6.83 28.42
C ARG A 99 -9.57 7.31 28.10
N LEU A 100 -10.48 6.37 27.82
CA LEU A 100 -11.87 6.73 27.59
C LEU A 100 -12.51 7.17 28.92
N HIS A 101 -13.35 8.20 28.88
CA HIS A 101 -14.03 8.74 30.06
C HIS A 101 -15.54 8.73 29.90
N ASP A 102 -16.25 8.40 30.98
CA ASP A 102 -17.71 8.46 31.00
C ASP A 102 -18.21 9.90 30.77
N GLY A 103 -19.31 10.02 30.02
CA GLY A 103 -19.92 11.32 29.70
C GLY A 103 -19.24 12.10 28.58
N GLU A 104 -18.09 11.66 28.05
CA GLU A 104 -17.41 12.31 26.92
C GLU A 104 -17.71 11.59 25.60
N THR A 105 -18.23 12.31 24.60
CA THR A 105 -18.51 11.71 23.27
C THR A 105 -17.43 12.05 22.26
N SER A 106 -17.20 13.34 21.98
CA SER A 106 -16.29 13.80 20.93
C SER A 106 -14.82 13.48 21.23
N LEU A 107 -14.38 13.73 22.46
CA LEU A 107 -13.00 13.41 22.89
C LEU A 107 -12.75 11.91 22.87
N ASN A 108 -13.71 11.09 23.30
CA ASN A 108 -13.59 9.63 23.21
C ASN A 108 -13.50 9.15 21.76
N ALA A 109 -14.24 9.76 20.82
CA ALA A 109 -14.07 9.44 19.40
C ALA A 109 -12.65 9.75 18.90
N LEU A 110 -12.05 10.87 19.31
CA LEU A 110 -10.65 11.19 18.99
C LEU A 110 -9.68 10.19 19.62
N ARG A 111 -9.85 9.85 20.90
CA ARG A 111 -9.01 8.86 21.60
C ARG A 111 -9.02 7.50 20.91
N ARG A 112 -10.20 7.05 20.45
CA ARG A 112 -10.34 5.82 19.64
C ARG A 112 -9.50 5.91 18.37
N LYS A 113 -9.67 6.99 17.60
CA LYS A 113 -8.91 7.19 16.36
C LYS A 113 -7.40 7.17 16.61
N VAL A 114 -6.93 7.97 17.57
CA VAL A 114 -5.50 8.11 17.88
C VAL A 114 -4.87 6.79 18.31
N ARG A 115 -5.53 6.03 19.20
CA ARG A 115 -5.01 4.73 19.62
C ARG A 115 -4.91 3.75 18.45
N GLN A 116 -5.96 3.67 17.62
CA GLN A 116 -5.98 2.74 16.49
C GLN A 116 -4.94 3.12 15.43
N ASP A 117 -4.81 4.41 15.12
CA ASP A 117 -3.86 4.95 14.14
C ASP A 117 -2.41 4.62 14.51
N LEU A 118 -2.01 4.93 15.75
CA LEU A 118 -0.66 4.70 16.26
C LEU A 118 -0.29 3.20 16.36
N CYS A 119 -1.29 2.32 16.42
CA CYS A 119 -1.11 0.86 16.44
C CYS A 119 -1.22 0.21 15.05
N SER A 120 -1.29 1.01 13.99
CA SER A 120 -1.50 0.59 12.60
C SER A 120 -0.48 1.22 11.64
N PHE A 121 0.79 1.27 12.05
CA PHE A 121 1.91 1.65 11.19
C PHE A 121 2.00 0.72 9.97
N GLU A 122 2.17 1.31 8.81
CA GLU A 122 2.30 0.64 7.51
C GLU A 122 3.18 1.47 6.57
N GLY A 123 4.10 0.81 5.84
CA GLY A 123 5.04 1.48 4.94
C GLY A 123 4.37 2.35 3.87
N ASN A 124 3.21 1.93 3.35
CA ASN A 124 2.44 2.70 2.37
C ASN A 124 1.92 4.04 2.94
N ALA A 125 1.31 3.98 4.14
CA ALA A 125 0.84 5.17 4.85
C ALA A 125 2.00 6.11 5.23
N GLN A 126 3.12 5.51 5.67
CA GLN A 126 4.35 6.25 5.94
C GLN A 126 4.94 6.89 4.68
N GLY A 127 4.80 6.28 3.51
CA GLY A 127 5.22 6.86 2.23
C GLY A 127 4.53 8.18 1.94
N ILE A 128 3.21 8.25 2.12
CA ILE A 128 2.44 9.50 1.96
C ILE A 128 2.90 10.58 2.95
N ARG A 129 3.02 10.21 4.23
CA ARG A 129 3.54 11.11 5.28
C ARG A 129 4.95 11.62 4.95
N LEU A 130 5.80 10.76 4.43
CA LEU A 130 7.20 11.06 4.13
C LEU A 130 7.29 12.08 2.99
N VAL A 131 6.65 11.83 1.84
CA VAL A 131 6.79 12.74 0.67
C VAL A 131 6.12 14.09 0.91
N HIS A 132 5.04 14.13 1.69
CA HIS A 132 4.28 15.35 1.96
C HIS A 132 4.81 16.11 3.18
N THR A 133 4.72 15.51 4.37
CA THR A 133 4.89 16.21 5.65
C THR A 133 6.37 16.33 6.03
N LEU A 134 7.14 15.25 5.87
CA LEU A 134 8.52 15.18 6.36
C LEU A 134 9.53 15.75 5.36
N MET A 135 9.50 15.26 4.12
CA MET A 135 10.44 15.66 3.06
C MET A 135 10.01 16.92 2.31
N ARG A 136 8.72 17.27 2.39
CA ARG A 136 8.15 18.47 1.74
C ARG A 136 8.51 18.57 0.25
N MET A 137 8.41 17.45 -0.46
CA MET A 137 8.85 17.33 -1.85
C MET A 137 7.99 18.16 -2.82
N ASN A 138 6.78 18.55 -2.43
CA ASN A 138 5.86 19.34 -3.23
C ASN A 138 5.60 18.73 -4.63
N LEU A 139 5.36 17.41 -4.66
CA LEU A 139 5.05 16.67 -5.88
C LEU A 139 3.66 17.02 -6.41
N THR A 140 3.42 16.74 -7.69
CA THR A 140 2.09 16.91 -8.30
C THR A 140 1.06 15.96 -7.65
N TRP A 141 -0.22 16.35 -7.69
CA TRP A 141 -1.30 15.51 -7.15
C TRP A 141 -1.33 14.11 -7.76
N ALA A 142 -1.17 14.00 -9.09
CA ALA A 142 -1.14 12.71 -9.79
C ALA A 142 0.01 11.83 -9.29
N GLN A 143 1.18 12.43 -9.03
CA GLN A 143 2.34 11.68 -8.54
C GLN A 143 2.10 11.11 -7.15
N VAL A 144 1.53 11.89 -6.23
CA VAL A 144 1.22 11.42 -4.87
C VAL A 144 0.03 10.45 -4.87
N GLY A 145 -0.97 10.68 -5.72
CA GLY A 145 -2.08 9.76 -5.91
C GLY A 145 -1.62 8.38 -6.37
N CYS A 146 -0.62 8.32 -7.25
CA CYS A 146 -0.12 7.06 -7.79
C CYS A 146 0.59 6.17 -6.74
N ILE A 147 1.15 6.75 -5.67
CA ILE A 147 1.76 5.99 -4.57
C ILE A 147 0.76 5.66 -3.44
N LEU A 148 -0.49 6.14 -3.50
CA LEU A 148 -1.55 5.76 -2.55
C LEU A 148 -2.09 4.36 -2.90
N LYS A 149 -1.32 3.32 -2.57
CA LYS A 149 -1.60 1.91 -2.91
C LYS A 149 -2.89 1.37 -2.27
N TYR A 150 -3.15 1.77 -1.03
CA TYR A 150 -4.34 1.37 -0.27
C TYR A 150 -5.11 2.61 0.19
N THR A 151 -6.38 2.42 0.52
CA THR A 151 -7.30 3.54 0.78
C THR A 151 -7.96 3.47 2.16
N ARG A 152 -7.65 2.45 2.97
CA ARG A 152 -8.13 2.36 4.35
C ARG A 152 -7.40 3.40 5.21
N PRO A 153 -8.11 4.23 6.00
CA PRO A 153 -7.47 5.02 7.05
C PRO A 153 -6.83 4.13 8.12
N ALA A 154 -5.68 4.49 8.67
CA ALA A 154 -5.02 3.69 9.71
C ALA A 154 -5.84 3.60 11.01
N TRP A 155 -6.73 4.56 11.29
CA TRP A 155 -7.66 4.52 12.42
C TRP A 155 -8.96 3.73 12.18
N TRP A 156 -9.10 3.04 11.05
CA TRP A 156 -10.30 2.28 10.72
C TRP A 156 -10.44 1.06 11.63
N SER A 157 -11.58 0.95 12.34
CA SER A 157 -11.86 -0.14 13.30
C SER A 157 -13.09 -0.97 12.94
N GLU A 158 -13.81 -0.60 11.89
CA GLU A 158 -15.04 -1.29 11.45
C GLU A 158 -14.73 -2.38 10.41
N GLU A 159 -15.72 -3.21 10.11
CA GLU A 159 -15.62 -4.15 9.00
C GLU A 159 -15.48 -3.39 7.68
N THR A 160 -14.50 -3.78 6.85
CA THR A 160 -14.30 -3.14 5.55
C THR A 160 -15.43 -3.51 4.60
N PRO A 161 -16.02 -2.54 3.86
CA PRO A 161 -17.07 -2.84 2.89
C PRO A 161 -16.61 -3.87 1.84
N ALA A 162 -17.45 -4.84 1.52
CA ALA A 162 -17.12 -5.89 0.54
C ALA A 162 -16.69 -5.31 -0.83
N SER A 163 -17.32 -4.20 -1.25
CA SER A 163 -17.01 -3.47 -2.47
C SER A 163 -15.60 -2.89 -2.54
N HIS A 164 -14.95 -2.66 -1.40
CA HIS A 164 -13.62 -2.04 -1.30
C HIS A 164 -12.63 -2.90 -0.52
N SER A 165 -12.98 -4.16 -0.20
CA SER A 165 -12.18 -5.07 0.63
C SER A 165 -10.72 -5.18 0.17
N TYR A 166 -10.49 -5.21 -1.15
CA TYR A 166 -9.15 -5.22 -1.72
C TYR A 166 -8.40 -3.89 -1.54
N LEU A 167 -9.04 -2.77 -1.87
CA LEU A 167 -8.44 -1.42 -1.76
C LEU A 167 -8.19 -1.01 -0.31
N MET A 168 -9.01 -1.53 0.62
CA MET A 168 -8.93 -1.29 2.05
C MET A 168 -8.18 -2.41 2.80
N LYS A 169 -7.46 -3.29 2.10
CA LYS A 169 -6.74 -4.43 2.70
C LYS A 169 -5.74 -4.00 3.78
N LYS A 170 -5.04 -2.88 3.57
CA LYS A 170 -4.04 -2.31 4.48
C LYS A 170 -4.25 -0.81 4.68
N PRO A 171 -3.67 -0.20 5.74
CA PRO A 171 -3.69 1.24 5.90
C PRO A 171 -2.96 1.95 4.74
N GLY A 172 -3.60 2.98 4.17
CA GLY A 172 -3.06 3.80 3.10
C GLY A 172 -2.55 5.17 3.55
N TYR A 173 -3.04 5.66 4.70
CA TYR A 173 -2.69 6.98 5.24
C TYR A 173 -3.05 7.07 6.73
N TYR A 174 -2.36 7.95 7.45
CA TYR A 174 -2.54 8.21 8.87
C TYR A 174 -3.52 9.34 9.14
N LEU A 175 -3.98 9.42 10.39
CA LEU A 175 -4.83 10.50 10.89
C LEU A 175 -4.19 11.86 10.67
N ALA A 176 -2.87 11.95 10.82
CA ALA A 176 -2.10 13.16 10.58
C ALA A 176 -2.17 13.65 9.12
N GLU A 177 -2.46 12.76 8.17
CA GLU A 177 -2.59 13.07 6.75
C GLU A 177 -4.06 13.05 6.25
N GLU A 178 -5.06 12.95 7.15
CA GLU A 178 -6.49 12.90 6.79
C GLU A 178 -6.90 14.08 5.91
N GLU A 179 -6.54 15.31 6.30
CA GLU A 179 -6.85 16.52 5.54
C GLU A 179 -6.14 16.57 4.19
N TYR A 180 -4.87 16.15 4.15
CA TYR A 180 -4.09 16.14 2.92
C TYR A 180 -4.68 15.15 1.90
N VAL A 181 -5.02 13.94 2.35
CA VAL A 181 -5.65 12.93 1.50
C VAL A 181 -7.06 13.37 1.07
N ALA A 182 -7.80 14.08 1.92
CA ALA A 182 -9.08 14.67 1.52
C ALA A 182 -8.94 15.69 0.38
N ARG A 183 -7.91 16.55 0.43
CA ARG A 183 -7.59 17.48 -0.67
C ARG A 183 -7.12 16.73 -1.91
N LEU A 184 -6.23 15.77 -1.77
CA LEU A 184 -5.74 14.93 -2.87
C LEU A 184 -6.90 14.25 -3.61
N ARG A 185 -7.88 13.69 -2.87
CA ARG A 185 -9.07 13.09 -3.48
C ARG A 185 -9.88 14.11 -4.29
N LYS A 186 -10.04 15.34 -3.78
CA LYS A 186 -10.75 16.40 -4.49
C LYS A 186 -10.04 16.80 -5.79
N GLU A 187 -8.71 16.97 -5.73
CA GLU A 187 -7.89 17.39 -6.88
C GLU A 187 -7.79 16.31 -7.97
N LEU A 188 -7.96 15.04 -7.59
CA LEU A 188 -7.92 13.89 -8.51
C LEU A 188 -9.30 13.30 -8.85
N ASP A 189 -10.38 13.97 -8.41
CA ASP A 189 -11.76 13.51 -8.56
C ASP A 189 -11.99 12.04 -8.11
N LEU A 190 -11.43 11.69 -6.95
CA LEU A 190 -11.54 10.36 -6.37
C LEU A 190 -12.67 10.30 -5.34
N ALA A 191 -13.60 9.37 -5.56
CA ALA A 191 -14.60 9.01 -4.56
C ALA A 191 -13.95 8.47 -3.26
N PRO A 192 -14.64 8.50 -2.12
CA PRO A 192 -14.14 7.93 -0.87
C PRO A 192 -13.68 6.48 -1.06
N TYR A 193 -12.48 6.19 -0.56
CA TYR A 193 -11.83 4.87 -0.64
C TYR A 193 -11.46 4.37 -2.06
N ASN A 194 -11.63 5.19 -3.10
CA ASN A 194 -11.15 4.88 -4.44
C ASN A 194 -9.65 5.19 -4.58
N ARG A 195 -9.02 4.44 -5.50
CA ARG A 195 -7.59 4.50 -5.79
C ARG A 195 -7.35 5.21 -7.11
N PHE A 196 -6.20 5.89 -7.23
CA PHE A 196 -5.80 6.53 -8.48
C PHE A 196 -5.55 5.48 -9.59
N PRO A 197 -6.00 5.71 -10.84
CA PRO A 197 -5.93 4.69 -11.88
C PRO A 197 -4.52 4.15 -12.19
N LEU A 198 -3.49 4.99 -12.17
CA LEU A 198 -2.13 4.56 -12.51
C LEU A 198 -1.48 3.68 -11.43
N THR A 199 -2.02 3.69 -10.21
CA THR A 199 -1.55 2.81 -9.12
C THR A 199 -1.72 1.34 -9.47
N TRP A 200 -2.72 0.98 -10.29
CA TRP A 200 -2.90 -0.39 -10.77
C TRP A 200 -1.72 -0.88 -11.63
N ILE A 201 -1.12 0.02 -12.41
CA ILE A 201 0.04 -0.30 -13.25
C ILE A 201 1.28 -0.49 -12.38
N MET A 202 1.50 0.41 -11.41
CA MET A 202 2.61 0.29 -10.46
C MET A 202 2.50 -0.99 -9.62
N GLU A 203 1.30 -1.33 -9.12
CA GLU A 203 1.09 -2.55 -8.34
C GLU A 203 1.33 -3.82 -9.15
N ALA A 204 0.87 -3.86 -10.40
CA ALA A 204 1.15 -4.99 -11.29
C ALA A 204 2.65 -5.13 -11.59
N ALA A 205 3.37 -4.02 -11.73
CA ALA A 205 4.81 -4.04 -11.92
C ALA A 205 5.55 -4.60 -10.69
N ASP A 206 5.14 -4.18 -9.50
CA ASP A 206 5.70 -4.64 -8.21
C ASP A 206 5.51 -6.16 -8.06
N ASP A 207 4.28 -6.65 -8.27
CA ASP A 207 3.95 -8.07 -8.18
C ASP A 207 4.77 -8.94 -9.16
N ILE A 208 4.96 -8.48 -10.42
CA ILE A 208 5.74 -9.20 -11.43
C ILE A 208 7.22 -9.27 -11.05
N SER A 209 7.82 -8.14 -10.67
CA SER A 209 9.25 -8.07 -10.35
C SER A 209 9.60 -8.88 -9.10
N TYR A 210 8.76 -8.82 -8.07
CA TYR A 210 8.99 -9.50 -6.79
C TYR A 210 9.12 -11.02 -6.96
N CYS A 211 8.28 -11.64 -7.79
CA CYS A 211 8.24 -13.09 -7.94
C CYS A 211 9.50 -13.67 -8.59
N VAL A 212 10.11 -12.95 -9.52
CA VAL A 212 11.27 -13.46 -10.29
C VAL A 212 12.58 -13.16 -9.56
N ALA A 213 12.71 -11.95 -9.01
CA ALA A 213 13.94 -11.52 -8.34
C ALA A 213 14.28 -12.36 -7.11
N ASP A 214 13.28 -12.69 -6.28
CA ASP A 214 13.48 -13.49 -5.06
C ASP A 214 13.95 -14.92 -5.38
N LEU A 215 13.44 -15.53 -6.45
CA LEU A 215 13.85 -16.87 -6.88
C LEU A 215 15.27 -16.87 -7.43
N GLU A 216 15.65 -15.85 -8.20
CA GLU A 216 17.02 -15.70 -8.71
C GLU A 216 18.01 -15.49 -7.55
N ASP A 217 17.68 -14.61 -6.60
CA ASP A 217 18.50 -14.35 -5.42
C ASP A 217 18.65 -15.62 -4.55
N ALA A 218 17.61 -16.46 -4.43
CA ALA A 218 17.68 -17.73 -3.71
C ALA A 218 18.66 -18.73 -4.36
N VAL A 219 18.71 -18.78 -5.68
CA VAL A 219 19.70 -19.57 -6.42
C VAL A 219 21.10 -19.01 -6.22
N GLU A 220 21.29 -17.69 -6.31
CA GLU A 220 22.57 -17.02 -6.07
C GLU A 220 23.09 -17.29 -4.64
N LYS A 221 22.18 -17.29 -3.66
CA LYS A 221 22.46 -17.60 -2.24
C LYS A 221 22.66 -19.09 -1.97
N ARG A 222 22.56 -19.95 -2.98
CA ARG A 222 22.72 -21.41 -2.88
C ARG A 222 21.74 -22.06 -1.89
N ILE A 223 20.54 -21.50 -1.77
CA ILE A 223 19.45 -22.15 -1.04
C ILE A 223 19.02 -23.42 -1.81
N PHE A 224 19.01 -23.33 -3.14
CA PHE A 224 18.83 -24.44 -4.08
C PHE A 224 19.52 -24.12 -5.42
N SER A 225 19.77 -25.13 -6.25
CA SER A 225 20.27 -24.96 -7.63
C SER A 225 19.15 -24.56 -8.59
N ALA A 226 19.51 -24.08 -9.79
CA ALA A 226 18.54 -23.79 -10.85
C ALA A 226 17.73 -25.03 -11.27
N GLU A 227 18.34 -26.22 -11.24
CA GLU A 227 17.66 -27.49 -11.54
C GLU A 227 16.65 -27.84 -10.45
N GLN A 228 17.02 -27.65 -9.18
CA GLN A 228 16.09 -27.83 -8.04
C GLN A 228 14.93 -26.84 -8.10
N LEU A 229 15.19 -25.56 -8.44
CA LEU A 229 14.15 -24.57 -8.65
C LEU A 229 13.17 -24.98 -9.74
N TYR A 230 13.68 -25.45 -10.89
CA TYR A 230 12.83 -25.95 -11.98
C TYR A 230 11.91 -27.09 -11.49
N GLN A 231 12.46 -28.05 -10.75
CA GLN A 231 11.68 -29.16 -10.22
C GLN A 231 10.61 -28.68 -9.23
N HIS A 232 10.95 -27.75 -8.32
CA HIS A 232 9.98 -27.15 -7.40
C HIS A 232 8.83 -26.44 -8.12
N LEU A 233 9.13 -25.68 -9.19
CA LEU A 233 8.11 -25.02 -10.00
C LEU A 233 7.22 -26.04 -10.73
N TYR A 234 7.81 -27.10 -11.29
CA TYR A 234 7.08 -28.17 -11.96
C TYR A 234 6.10 -28.87 -11.01
N ASP A 235 6.56 -29.25 -9.81
CA ASP A 235 5.75 -29.95 -8.82
C ASP A 235 4.64 -29.04 -8.27
N ALA A 236 4.96 -27.78 -7.95
CA ALA A 236 3.98 -26.79 -7.51
C ALA A 236 2.86 -26.59 -8.55
N TRP A 237 3.23 -26.51 -9.83
CA TRP A 237 2.27 -26.39 -10.92
C TRP A 237 1.37 -27.62 -11.08
N ALA A 238 1.93 -28.82 -10.95
CA ALA A 238 1.18 -30.07 -11.01
C ALA A 238 0.12 -30.16 -9.90
N VAL A 239 0.45 -29.70 -8.69
CA VAL A 239 -0.49 -29.60 -7.56
C VAL A 239 -1.60 -28.59 -7.85
N MET A 240 -1.26 -27.40 -8.36
CA MET A 240 -2.24 -26.37 -8.72
C MET A 240 -3.23 -26.86 -9.79
N LYS A 241 -2.75 -27.58 -10.81
CA LYS A 241 -3.62 -28.18 -11.83
C LYS A 241 -4.63 -29.13 -11.18
N LYS A 242 -4.19 -30.06 -10.33
CA LYS A 242 -5.09 -30.99 -9.63
C LYS A 242 -6.14 -30.24 -8.80
N ALA A 243 -5.74 -29.22 -8.04
CA ALA A 243 -6.66 -28.43 -7.22
C ALA A 243 -7.73 -27.68 -8.04
N ARG A 244 -7.41 -27.22 -9.26
CA ARG A 244 -8.38 -26.59 -10.18
C ARG A 244 -9.39 -27.56 -10.77
N TYR A 245 -9.04 -28.84 -10.96
CA TYR A 245 -9.98 -29.85 -11.45
C TYR A 245 -11.00 -30.31 -10.40
N PHE A 246 -10.74 -30.11 -9.11
CA PHE A 246 -11.67 -30.43 -8.01
C PHE A 246 -12.59 -29.27 -7.58
N ARG A 247 -12.53 -28.11 -8.26
CA ARG A 247 -13.42 -26.95 -8.03
C ARG A 247 -14.41 -26.71 -9.19
N ARG A 248 -14.91 -27.78 -9.81
CA ARG A 248 -16.09 -27.72 -10.70
C ARG A 248 -17.29 -28.31 -9.99
#